data_AF-A0AAW0JPW4-F1
#
_entry.id   AF-A0AAW0JPW4-F1
#
_cell.length_a   1.000
_cell.length_b   1.000
_cell.length_c   1.000
_cell.angle_alpha   90.00
_cell.angle_beta   90.00
_cell.angle_gamma   90.00
#
_symmetry.space_group_name_H-M   'P 1'
#
loop_
_entity.id
_entity.type
_entity.pdbx_description
1 polymer ?
#
loop_
_entity_poly.entity_id
_entity_poly.type
_entity_poly.pdbx_seq_one_letter_code
_entity_poly.pdbx_strand_id
1 'polypeptide(L)'
;MEGDKGTVCVTGGTGYIGSWLIMRLLDQGYHVRTTIRSDPVVYTSSASAVVFNGKDEDEMDESFWSDVDLIKSLKNFGGSYMISKTLTERTVLEFGEKHGLDVVTIIPPFVVGPFICPKFPGSVRAILSMVLGDKDQYSHLLNTSMVHVDDLARANIFLLECPTVKGRYICSSVVITLQRMSEFLTERYPEFQIPTLDYLKEIKGYRVAGLSSKKLLDAGFKYKYGLNEMFDGAIQCCKEKGFL
;
A
#
# COMPACT_ATOMS: atom_id res chain seq x y z
N MET A 1 -21.23 -3.64 28.13
CA MET A 1 -21.68 -4.76 27.29
C MET A 1 -21.08 -4.53 25.92
N GLU A 2 -20.03 -5.28 25.58
CA GLU A 2 -19.53 -5.28 24.20
C GLU A 2 -20.57 -6.01 23.34
N GLY A 3 -21.14 -5.29 22.36
CA GLY A 3 -22.07 -5.88 21.40
C GLY A 3 -21.35 -6.92 20.53
N ASP A 4 -22.08 -7.95 20.12
CA ASP A 4 -21.60 -8.94 19.15
C ASP A 4 -21.15 -8.24 17.86
N LYS A 5 -19.84 -8.30 17.57
CA LYS A 5 -19.20 -7.57 16.45
C LYS A 5 -19.43 -8.22 15.08
N GLY A 6 -20.25 -9.28 15.02
CA GLY A 6 -20.55 -9.98 13.78
C GLY A 6 -19.39 -10.85 13.26
N THR A 7 -19.52 -11.36 12.04
CA THR A 7 -18.56 -12.28 11.40
C THR A 7 -18.00 -11.60 10.16
N VAL A 8 -16.68 -11.34 10.15
CA VAL A 8 -15.96 -10.71 9.05
C VAL A 8 -15.26 -11.77 8.19
N CYS A 9 -15.35 -11.63 6.87
CA CYS A 9 -14.65 -12.50 5.91
C CYS A 9 -13.47 -11.73 5.28
N VAL A 10 -12.25 -12.05 5.70
CA VAL A 10 -11.03 -11.52 5.08
C VAL A 10 -10.69 -12.40 3.87
N THR A 11 -11.13 -11.99 2.69
CA THR A 11 -10.75 -12.67 1.45
C THR A 11 -9.37 -12.22 0.99
N GLY A 12 -8.63 -13.10 0.31
CA GLY A 12 -7.31 -12.73 -0.21
C GLY A 12 -6.22 -12.61 0.86
N GLY A 13 -6.39 -13.22 2.04
CA GLY A 13 -5.33 -13.40 3.03
C GLY A 13 -4.00 -13.95 2.45
N THR A 14 -4.01 -14.46 1.20
CA THR A 14 -2.81 -14.79 0.42
C THR A 14 -2.81 -14.50 -1.12
N GLY A 15 -3.66 -13.63 -1.74
CA GLY A 15 -3.36 -13.02 -3.09
C GLY A 15 -4.22 -13.28 -4.37
N TYR A 16 -3.69 -12.81 -5.53
CA TYR A 16 -4.26 -12.60 -6.91
C TYR A 16 -5.09 -13.76 -7.52
N ILE A 17 -4.90 -14.98 -7.06
CA ILE A 17 -5.56 -16.19 -7.59
C ILE A 17 -7.01 -16.29 -7.10
N GLY A 18 -7.33 -15.73 -5.93
CA GLY A 18 -8.66 -15.86 -5.32
C GLY A 18 -9.79 -15.24 -6.15
N SER A 19 -9.54 -14.10 -6.79
CA SER A 19 -10.53 -13.41 -7.64
C SER A 19 -10.75 -14.13 -8.98
N TRP A 20 -9.69 -14.64 -9.60
CA TRP A 20 -9.79 -15.43 -10.84
C TRP A 20 -10.47 -16.79 -10.64
N LEU A 21 -10.28 -17.42 -9.48
CA LEU A 21 -10.89 -18.71 -9.15
C LEU A 21 -12.41 -18.60 -8.99
N ILE A 22 -12.91 -17.54 -8.34
CA ILE A 22 -14.35 -17.29 -8.18
C ILE A 22 -15.03 -17.13 -9.55
N MET A 23 -14.45 -16.32 -10.43
CA MET A 23 -14.96 -16.12 -11.79
C MET A 23 -15.01 -17.45 -12.58
N ARG A 24 -13.93 -18.26 -12.54
CA ARG A 24 -13.85 -19.53 -13.27
C ARG A 24 -14.81 -20.60 -12.73
N LEU A 25 -15.06 -20.63 -11.43
CA LEU A 25 -16.01 -21.57 -10.83
C LEU A 25 -17.45 -21.23 -11.24
N LEU A 26 -17.80 -19.95 -11.32
CA LEU A 26 -19.12 -19.51 -11.79
C LEU A 26 -19.34 -19.84 -13.29
N ASP A 27 -18.34 -19.59 -14.15
CA ASP A 27 -18.40 -19.91 -15.59
C ASP A 27 -18.60 -21.40 -15.89
N GLN A 28 -18.18 -22.28 -14.96
CA GLN A 28 -18.30 -23.73 -15.09
C GLN A 28 -19.58 -24.29 -14.43
N GLY A 29 -20.52 -23.43 -14.03
CA GLY A 29 -21.80 -23.83 -13.45
C GLY A 29 -21.72 -24.28 -12.00
N TYR A 30 -20.62 -24.02 -11.30
CA TYR A 30 -20.52 -24.30 -9.87
C TYR A 30 -21.27 -23.22 -9.08
N HIS A 31 -21.99 -23.65 -8.04
CA HIS A 31 -22.55 -22.74 -7.06
C HIS A 31 -21.47 -22.31 -6.07
N VAL A 32 -20.99 -21.07 -6.22
CA VAL A 32 -20.05 -20.45 -5.27
C VAL A 32 -20.86 -19.78 -4.16
N ARG A 33 -20.67 -20.20 -2.90
CA ARG A 33 -21.18 -19.48 -1.72
C ARG A 33 -20.12 -18.47 -1.28
N THR A 34 -20.37 -17.20 -1.55
CA THR A 34 -19.64 -16.08 -0.94
C THR A 34 -20.40 -15.64 0.31
N THR A 35 -19.70 -15.07 1.30
CA THR A 35 -20.33 -14.51 2.49
C THR A 35 -21.09 -13.24 2.09
N ILE A 36 -22.40 -13.36 1.89
CA ILE A 36 -23.29 -12.21 1.77
C ILE A 36 -23.61 -11.76 3.20
N ARG A 37 -23.07 -10.61 3.58
CA ARG A 37 -23.68 -9.77 4.61
C ARG A 37 -23.80 -8.36 4.04
N SER A 38 -24.76 -7.63 4.57
CA SER A 38 -25.00 -6.20 4.37
C SER A 38 -23.86 -5.31 4.90
N ASP A 39 -22.66 -5.87 5.07
CA ASP A 39 -21.50 -5.22 5.67
C ASP A 39 -20.59 -4.69 4.55
N PRO A 40 -19.98 -3.51 4.72
CA PRO A 40 -19.17 -2.91 3.65
C PRO A 40 -17.97 -3.79 3.29
N VAL A 41 -17.65 -3.87 2.01
CA VAL A 41 -16.49 -4.62 1.51
C VAL A 41 -15.32 -3.67 1.39
N VAL A 42 -14.27 -3.88 2.20
CA VAL A 42 -13.02 -3.12 2.09
C VAL A 42 -12.03 -3.88 1.21
N TYR A 43 -11.69 -3.30 0.06
CA TYR A 43 -10.68 -3.81 -0.87
C TYR A 43 -9.36 -3.05 -0.71
N THR A 44 -8.25 -3.76 -0.46
CA THR A 44 -6.92 -3.15 -0.43
C THR A 44 -6.35 -3.01 -1.85
N SER A 45 -6.33 -1.77 -2.36
CA SER A 45 -5.69 -1.37 -3.61
C SER A 45 -4.18 -1.14 -3.41
N SER A 46 -3.60 -0.13 -4.08
CA SER A 46 -2.20 0.27 -4.03
C SER A 46 -2.08 1.70 -4.52
N ALA A 47 -1.14 2.48 -3.97
CA ALA A 47 -0.75 3.79 -4.51
C ALA A 47 -0.43 3.76 -6.01
N SER A 48 0.00 2.60 -6.53
CA SER A 48 0.21 2.37 -7.97
C SER A 48 -1.03 2.55 -8.84
N ALA A 49 -2.24 2.56 -8.26
CA ALA A 49 -3.49 2.86 -8.96
C ALA A 49 -3.79 4.37 -9.06
N VAL A 50 -2.97 5.21 -8.41
CA VAL A 50 -3.13 6.67 -8.33
C VAL A 50 -2.02 7.39 -9.08
N VAL A 51 -0.76 7.07 -8.76
CA VAL A 51 0.39 7.97 -9.02
C VAL A 51 0.96 7.94 -10.44
N PHE A 52 0.67 6.92 -11.26
CA PHE A 52 1.33 6.73 -12.56
C PHE A 52 0.48 7.28 -13.70
N ASN A 53 0.33 8.60 -13.75
CA ASN A 53 -0.58 9.28 -14.68
C ASN A 53 0.09 10.40 -15.50
N GLY A 54 1.40 10.61 -15.34
CA GLY A 54 2.17 11.58 -16.11
C GLY A 54 1.93 13.05 -15.73
N LYS A 55 1.10 13.32 -14.72
CA LYS A 55 0.90 14.67 -14.19
C LYS A 55 2.05 15.04 -13.25
N ASP A 56 2.44 16.31 -13.31
CA ASP A 56 3.45 16.90 -12.44
C ASP A 56 2.75 17.61 -11.28
N GLU A 57 2.49 16.85 -10.21
CA GLU A 57 1.78 17.32 -9.01
C GLU A 57 2.63 17.01 -7.78
N ASP A 58 2.63 17.93 -6.81
CA ASP A 58 3.34 17.72 -5.54
C ASP A 58 2.63 16.70 -4.64
N GLU A 59 1.29 16.68 -4.67
CA GLU A 59 0.44 15.79 -3.87
C GLU A 59 -0.76 15.31 -4.69
N MET A 60 -1.11 14.02 -4.55
CA MET A 60 -2.28 13.42 -5.18
C MET A 60 -3.24 12.83 -4.15
N ASP A 61 -4.53 12.93 -4.45
CA ASP A 61 -5.63 12.37 -3.65
C ASP A 61 -6.40 11.27 -4.42
N GLU A 62 -7.53 10.83 -3.88
CA GLU A 62 -8.31 9.74 -4.43
C GLU A 62 -9.02 10.06 -5.76
N SER A 63 -9.01 11.32 -6.21
CA SER A 63 -9.55 11.72 -7.52
C SER A 63 -8.65 11.30 -8.68
N PHE A 64 -7.37 11.01 -8.41
CA PHE A 64 -6.38 10.63 -9.42
C PHE A 64 -6.41 9.14 -9.73
N TRP A 65 -6.18 8.81 -11.00
CA TRP A 65 -6.05 7.44 -11.49
C TRP A 65 -4.79 7.30 -12.34
N SER A 66 -4.08 6.19 -12.16
CA SER A 66 -2.97 5.84 -13.04
C SER A 66 -3.46 5.58 -14.46
N ASP A 67 -2.68 6.04 -15.44
CA ASP A 67 -2.94 5.84 -16.87
C ASP A 67 -2.30 4.53 -17.33
N VAL A 68 -3.16 3.57 -17.68
CA VAL A 68 -2.75 2.23 -18.11
C VAL A 68 -1.95 2.26 -19.41
N ASP A 69 -2.30 3.14 -20.35
CA ASP A 69 -1.63 3.18 -21.65
C ASP A 69 -0.28 3.88 -21.56
N LEU A 70 -0.18 4.91 -20.71
CA LEU A 70 1.10 5.47 -20.31
C LEU A 70 2.00 4.40 -19.69
N ILE A 71 1.53 3.65 -18.68
CA ILE A 71 2.34 2.61 -18.03
C ILE A 71 2.83 1.56 -19.03
N LYS A 72 1.97 1.12 -19.96
CA LYS A 72 2.35 0.17 -21.02
C LYS A 72 3.45 0.73 -21.92
N SER A 73 3.34 2.01 -22.29
CA SER A 73 4.31 2.67 -23.18
C SER A 73 5.71 2.77 -22.56
N LEU A 74 5.79 2.96 -21.24
CA LEU A 74 7.05 3.15 -20.52
C LEU A 74 7.85 1.84 -20.38
N LYS A 75 7.22 0.67 -20.58
CA LYS A 75 7.84 -0.67 -20.43
C LYS A 75 8.64 -0.85 -19.13
N ASN A 76 8.23 -0.15 -18.07
CA ASN A 76 8.95 -0.14 -16.80
C ASN A 76 8.85 -1.49 -16.08
N PHE A 77 9.93 -1.87 -15.39
CA PHE A 77 9.89 -2.94 -14.40
C PHE A 77 8.81 -2.60 -13.35
N GLY A 78 7.88 -3.51 -13.12
CA GLY A 78 6.71 -3.29 -12.25
C GLY A 78 5.44 -2.78 -12.95
N GLY A 79 5.47 -2.46 -14.25
CA GLY A 79 4.29 -1.96 -14.98
C GLY A 79 3.09 -2.92 -14.94
N SER A 80 3.33 -4.23 -14.97
CA SER A 80 2.28 -5.25 -14.83
C SER A 80 1.55 -5.18 -13.49
N TYR A 81 2.28 -4.93 -12.40
CA TYR A 81 1.71 -4.73 -11.07
C TYR A 81 0.85 -3.47 -11.02
N MET A 82 1.36 -2.36 -11.56
CA MET A 82 0.63 -1.08 -11.60
C MET A 82 -0.68 -1.23 -12.38
N ILE A 83 -0.62 -1.76 -13.61
CA ILE A 83 -1.79 -2.01 -14.45
C ILE A 83 -2.78 -2.92 -13.75
N SER A 84 -2.31 -4.03 -13.16
CA SER A 84 -3.17 -4.99 -12.46
C SER A 84 -3.90 -4.32 -11.29
N LYS A 85 -3.21 -3.50 -10.48
CA LYS A 85 -3.81 -2.80 -9.35
C LYS A 85 -4.83 -1.75 -9.80
N THR A 86 -4.51 -0.95 -10.82
CA THR A 86 -5.44 0.04 -11.38
C THR A 86 -6.70 -0.60 -11.92
N LEU A 87 -6.56 -1.62 -12.79
CA LEU A 87 -7.72 -2.27 -13.41
C LEU A 87 -8.57 -3.00 -12.37
N THR A 88 -7.94 -3.71 -11.42
CA THR A 88 -8.68 -4.43 -10.38
C THR A 88 -9.47 -3.46 -9.49
N GLU A 89 -8.89 -2.32 -9.10
CA GLU A 89 -9.60 -1.34 -8.28
C GLU A 89 -10.82 -0.77 -9.02
N ARG A 90 -10.66 -0.40 -10.29
CA ARG A 90 -11.78 0.07 -11.12
C ARG A 90 -12.88 -0.98 -11.23
N THR A 91 -12.52 -2.22 -11.56
CA THR A 91 -13.49 -3.32 -11.69
C THR A 91 -14.21 -3.62 -10.39
N VAL A 92 -13.53 -3.56 -9.23
CA VAL A 92 -14.14 -3.79 -7.91
C VAL A 92 -15.16 -2.70 -7.58
N LEU A 93 -14.86 -1.44 -7.87
CA LEU A 93 -15.79 -0.32 -7.70
C LEU A 93 -17.00 -0.44 -8.65
N GLU A 94 -16.76 -0.65 -9.94
CA GLU A 94 -17.81 -0.83 -10.96
C GLU A 94 -18.73 -2.01 -10.64
N PHE A 95 -18.16 -3.13 -10.17
CA PHE A 95 -18.92 -4.29 -9.74
C PHE A 95 -19.78 -3.97 -8.51
N GLY A 96 -19.22 -3.26 -7.53
CA GLY A 96 -19.95 -2.82 -6.35
C GLY A 96 -21.17 -1.99 -6.70
N GLU A 97 -20.99 -0.97 -7.54
CA GLU A 97 -22.07 -0.11 -8.03
C GLU A 97 -23.15 -0.90 -8.79
N LYS A 98 -22.75 -1.78 -9.71
CA LYS A 98 -23.67 -2.58 -10.52
C LYS A 98 -24.53 -3.53 -9.70
N HIS A 99 -24.01 -4.03 -8.58
CA HIS A 99 -24.66 -5.04 -7.76
C HIS A 99 -25.20 -4.50 -6.43
N GLY A 100 -25.17 -3.18 -6.21
CA GLY A 100 -25.67 -2.55 -4.99
C GLY A 100 -24.88 -2.94 -3.74
N LEU A 101 -23.58 -3.19 -3.88
CA LEU A 101 -22.68 -3.49 -2.77
C LEU A 101 -21.98 -2.21 -2.30
N ASP A 102 -21.91 -2.00 -1.00
CA ASP A 102 -21.12 -0.93 -0.40
C ASP A 102 -19.65 -1.30 -0.42
N VAL A 103 -18.95 -0.89 -1.47
CA VAL A 103 -17.52 -1.16 -1.68
C VAL A 103 -16.70 0.08 -1.32
N VAL A 104 -15.66 -0.14 -0.52
CA VAL A 104 -14.66 0.86 -0.16
C VAL A 104 -13.30 0.33 -0.58
N THR A 105 -12.46 1.17 -1.17
CA THR A 105 -11.07 0.81 -1.47
C THR A 105 -10.13 1.58 -0.58
N ILE A 106 -9.16 0.88 0.01
CA ILE A 106 -8.05 1.49 0.75
C ILE A 106 -6.78 1.41 -0.08
N ILE A 107 -6.06 2.52 -0.18
CA ILE A 107 -4.93 2.72 -1.08
C ILE A 107 -3.68 2.96 -0.23
N PRO A 108 -2.95 1.88 0.15
CA PRO A 108 -1.69 2.02 0.85
C PRO A 108 -0.54 2.37 -0.12
N PRO A 109 0.45 3.15 0.35
CA PRO A 109 1.75 3.27 -0.31
C PRO A 109 2.68 2.12 0.12
N PHE A 110 3.97 2.39 0.33
CA PHE A 110 4.86 1.41 0.96
C PHE A 110 4.39 1.12 2.39
N VAL A 111 4.17 -0.16 2.68
CA VAL A 111 3.79 -0.63 4.01
C VAL A 111 5.06 -1.05 4.74
N VAL A 112 5.31 -0.46 5.90
CA VAL A 112 6.55 -0.62 6.67
C VAL A 112 6.21 -0.96 8.12
N GLY A 113 6.99 -1.83 8.75
CA GLY A 113 6.78 -2.27 10.12
C GLY A 113 7.15 -3.75 10.34
N PRO A 114 6.86 -4.29 11.54
CA PRO A 114 7.11 -5.69 11.85
C PRO A 114 6.20 -6.61 11.02
N PHE A 115 6.63 -7.85 10.78
CA PHE A 115 5.87 -8.78 9.94
C PHE A 115 5.87 -10.21 10.48
N ILE A 116 4.70 -10.85 10.42
CA ILE A 116 4.52 -12.21 10.93
C ILE A 116 5.00 -13.23 9.91
N CYS A 117 4.83 -12.92 8.61
CA CYS A 117 5.10 -13.87 7.53
C CYS A 117 6.57 -14.36 7.53
N PRO A 118 6.81 -15.60 7.05
CA PRO A 118 8.16 -16.17 7.04
C PRO A 118 9.03 -15.60 5.91
N LYS A 119 8.42 -15.00 4.88
CA LYS A 119 9.12 -14.41 3.74
C LYS A 119 9.36 -12.92 4.00
N PHE A 120 10.50 -12.41 3.56
CA PHE A 120 10.82 -10.98 3.60
C PHE A 120 9.81 -10.20 2.74
N PRO A 121 8.95 -9.33 3.32
CA PRO A 121 7.99 -8.55 2.54
C PRO A 121 8.68 -7.65 1.52
N GLY A 122 8.18 -7.64 0.27
CA GLY A 122 8.78 -6.85 -0.82
C GLY A 122 8.82 -5.35 -0.53
N SER A 123 7.78 -4.80 0.09
CA SER A 123 7.74 -3.39 0.51
C SER A 123 8.84 -3.05 1.51
N VAL A 124 9.03 -3.91 2.53
CA VAL A 124 10.05 -3.70 3.56
C VAL A 124 11.44 -3.85 2.97
N ARG A 125 11.66 -4.84 2.09
CA ARG A 125 12.93 -5.00 1.35
C ARG A 125 13.28 -3.76 0.54
N ALA A 126 12.33 -3.20 -0.20
CA ALA A 126 12.56 -2.00 -1.00
C ALA A 126 12.94 -0.80 -0.12
N ILE A 127 12.18 -0.55 0.96
CA ILE A 127 12.44 0.56 1.89
C ILE A 127 13.76 0.39 2.64
N LEU A 128 14.14 -0.84 3.01
CA LEU A 128 15.42 -1.13 3.67
C LEU A 128 16.58 -1.29 2.68
N SER A 129 16.43 -0.91 1.42
CA SER A 129 17.49 -1.05 0.40
C SER A 129 18.80 -0.38 0.79
N MET A 130 18.77 0.79 1.45
CA MET A 130 20.00 1.44 1.95
C MET A 130 20.69 0.66 3.05
N VAL A 131 19.93 -0.02 3.91
CA VAL A 131 20.46 -0.90 4.95
C VAL A 131 21.04 -2.19 4.34
N LEU A 132 20.38 -2.70 3.30
CA LEU A 132 20.78 -3.92 2.59
C LEU A 132 21.88 -3.71 1.54
N GLY A 133 22.21 -2.45 1.22
CA GLY A 133 23.15 -2.11 0.14
C GLY A 133 22.61 -2.33 -1.28
N ASP A 134 21.28 -2.44 -1.45
CA ASP A 134 20.61 -2.70 -2.73
C ASP A 134 20.41 -1.39 -3.52
N LYS A 135 21.46 -0.97 -4.23
CA LYS A 135 21.51 0.31 -4.97
C LYS A 135 20.48 0.40 -6.11
N ASP A 136 20.03 -0.74 -6.64
CA ASP A 136 19.09 -0.78 -7.77
C ASP A 136 17.73 -0.17 -7.40
N GLN A 137 17.40 -0.16 -6.09
CA GLN A 137 16.13 0.39 -5.60
C GLN A 137 16.13 1.91 -5.43
N TYR A 138 17.30 2.57 -5.36
CA TYR A 138 17.36 3.98 -4.93
C TYR A 138 16.62 4.93 -5.88
N SER A 139 16.62 4.62 -7.18
CA SER A 139 15.91 5.39 -8.20
C SER A 139 14.39 5.42 -8.01
N HIS A 140 13.84 4.49 -7.22
CA HIS A 140 12.41 4.37 -6.89
C HIS A 140 12.05 5.03 -5.56
N LEU A 141 13.03 5.48 -4.77
CA LEU A 141 12.84 5.98 -3.40
C LEU A 141 13.04 7.50 -3.26
N LEU A 142 13.12 8.21 -4.39
CA LEU A 142 13.41 9.65 -4.43
C LEU A 142 12.42 10.48 -3.59
N ASN A 143 11.13 10.13 -3.63
CA ASN A 143 10.10 10.67 -2.76
C ASN A 143 9.13 9.54 -2.40
N THR A 144 9.07 9.20 -1.13
CA THR A 144 8.51 7.92 -0.67
C THR A 144 7.40 8.17 0.34
N SER A 145 6.18 7.77 -0.04
CA SER A 145 5.03 7.69 0.87
C SER A 145 5.03 6.35 1.61
N MET A 146 4.72 6.36 2.90
CA MET A 146 4.73 5.18 3.76
C MET A 146 3.56 5.16 4.74
N VAL A 147 3.21 3.96 5.19
CA VAL A 147 2.28 3.73 6.29
C VAL A 147 2.73 2.55 7.16
N HIS A 148 2.47 2.64 8.45
CA HIS A 148 2.76 1.54 9.37
C HIS A 148 1.78 0.39 9.14
N VAL A 149 2.27 -0.85 9.16
CA VAL A 149 1.45 -2.05 8.91
C VAL A 149 0.23 -2.16 9.84
N ASP A 150 0.38 -1.84 11.12
CA ASP A 150 -0.72 -1.86 12.09
C ASP A 150 -1.70 -0.69 11.87
N ASP A 151 -1.22 0.47 11.43
CA ASP A 151 -2.12 1.57 11.07
C ASP A 151 -2.94 1.24 9.83
N LEU A 152 -2.35 0.57 8.84
CA LEU A 152 -3.10 0.09 7.68
C LEU A 152 -4.15 -0.95 8.07
N ALA A 153 -3.83 -1.90 8.96
CA ALA A 153 -4.79 -2.87 9.47
C ALA A 153 -5.94 -2.17 10.23
N ARG A 154 -5.60 -1.22 11.11
CA ARG A 154 -6.59 -0.39 11.82
C ARG A 154 -7.46 0.43 10.87
N ALA A 155 -6.89 0.97 9.80
CA ALA A 155 -7.64 1.74 8.80
C ALA A 155 -8.63 0.84 8.03
N ASN A 156 -8.25 -0.40 7.71
CA ASN A 156 -9.17 -1.38 7.13
C ASN A 156 -10.35 -1.65 8.08
N ILE A 157 -10.09 -1.88 9.37
CA ILE A 157 -11.15 -2.10 10.37
C ILE A 157 -12.03 -0.86 10.51
N PHE A 158 -11.42 0.32 10.57
CA PHE A 158 -12.14 1.59 10.68
C PHE A 158 -13.11 1.81 9.50
N LEU A 159 -12.65 1.56 8.28
CA LEU A 159 -13.48 1.71 7.08
C LEU A 159 -14.58 0.63 6.98
N LEU A 160 -14.33 -0.55 7.56
CA LEU A 160 -15.34 -1.61 7.66
C LEU A 160 -16.46 -1.25 8.67
N GLU A 161 -16.10 -0.60 9.77
CA GLU A 161 -17.04 -0.27 10.85
C GLU A 161 -17.77 1.07 10.61
N CYS A 162 -17.28 1.91 9.70
CA CYS A 162 -17.85 3.23 9.47
C CYS A 162 -19.01 3.17 8.45
N PRO A 163 -20.25 3.50 8.84
CA PRO A 163 -21.42 3.35 7.95
C PRO A 163 -21.49 4.40 6.83
N THR A 164 -20.69 5.46 6.91
CA THR A 164 -20.75 6.62 5.98
C THR A 164 -19.64 6.64 4.95
N VAL A 165 -18.68 5.71 5.00
CA VAL A 165 -17.53 5.74 4.08
C VAL A 165 -17.88 5.07 2.75
N LYS A 166 -17.56 5.72 1.64
CA LYS A 166 -17.78 5.21 0.28
C LYS A 166 -16.64 5.59 -0.66
N GLY A 167 -16.39 4.71 -1.62
CA GLY A 167 -15.36 4.89 -2.64
C GLY A 167 -13.96 4.68 -2.09
N ARG A 168 -13.03 5.54 -2.50
CA ARG A 168 -11.59 5.33 -2.32
C ARG A 168 -11.03 6.09 -1.12
N TYR A 169 -10.04 5.55 -0.44
CA TYR A 169 -9.33 6.17 0.69
C TYR A 169 -7.83 5.88 0.65
N ILE A 170 -7.02 6.92 0.59
CA ILE A 170 -5.57 6.82 0.75
C ILE A 170 -5.22 6.63 2.23
N CYS A 171 -4.30 5.71 2.49
CA CYS A 171 -3.77 5.42 3.81
C CYS A 171 -2.25 5.56 3.82
N SER A 172 -1.79 6.81 3.84
CA SER A 172 -0.38 7.26 3.85
C SER A 172 -0.14 8.22 5.02
N SER A 173 0.79 7.90 5.92
CA SER A 173 1.04 8.73 7.11
C SER A 173 2.34 9.53 7.07
N VAL A 174 3.32 9.10 6.27
CA VAL A 174 4.64 9.75 6.19
C VAL A 174 5.06 9.88 4.74
N VAL A 175 5.63 11.03 4.38
CA VAL A 175 6.37 11.23 3.13
C VAL A 175 7.81 11.61 3.47
N ILE A 176 8.78 10.95 2.86
CA ILE A 176 10.21 11.22 3.07
C ILE A 176 10.98 11.16 1.75
N THR A 177 11.96 12.04 1.58
CA THR A 177 12.87 12.00 0.43
C THR A 177 14.00 10.99 0.66
N LEU A 178 14.65 10.52 -0.41
CA LEU A 178 15.79 9.62 -0.32
C LEU A 178 16.90 10.16 0.60
N GLN A 179 17.20 11.46 0.49
CA GLN A 179 18.24 12.12 1.30
C GLN A 179 17.84 12.20 2.78
N ARG A 180 16.59 12.56 3.08
CA ARG A 180 16.10 12.59 4.48
C ARG A 180 16.05 11.20 5.09
N MET A 181 15.71 10.18 4.30
CA MET A 181 15.75 8.79 4.75
C MET A 181 17.18 8.34 5.07
N SER A 182 18.17 8.75 4.26
CA SER A 182 19.59 8.49 4.54
C SER A 182 20.06 9.12 5.84
N GLU A 183 19.71 10.39 6.08
CA GLU A 183 20.05 11.10 7.33
C GLU A 183 19.43 10.39 8.54
N PHE A 184 18.14 10.08 8.45
CA PHE A 184 17.40 9.35 9.48
C PHE A 184 18.03 8.00 9.82
N LEU A 185 18.37 7.20 8.79
CA LEU A 185 18.99 5.88 9.00
C LEU A 185 20.39 6.00 9.62
N THR A 186 21.17 6.99 9.20
CA THR A 186 22.53 7.22 9.72
C THR A 186 22.50 7.62 11.20
N GLU A 187 21.56 8.48 11.60
CA GLU A 187 21.40 8.93 12.98
C GLU A 187 20.88 7.78 13.88
N ARG A 188 19.89 7.03 13.39
CA ARG A 188 19.17 6.04 14.21
C ARG A 188 19.86 4.69 14.28
N TYR A 189 20.56 4.28 13.23
CA TYR A 189 21.18 2.96 13.11
C TYR A 189 22.65 3.07 12.68
N PRO A 190 23.53 3.59 13.56
CA PRO A 190 24.94 3.82 13.24
C PRO A 190 25.72 2.53 12.95
N GLU A 191 25.15 1.35 13.21
CA GLU A 191 25.76 0.08 12.84
C GLU A 191 25.74 -0.22 11.32
N PHE A 192 24.88 0.45 10.56
CA PHE A 192 24.75 0.21 9.12
C PHE A 192 25.56 1.20 8.29
N GLN A 193 26.14 0.71 7.20
CA GLN A 193 26.86 1.54 6.24
C GLN A 193 25.88 2.19 5.26
N ILE A 194 25.35 3.35 5.64
CA ILE A 194 24.42 4.12 4.81
C ILE A 194 25.20 4.97 3.78
N PRO A 195 24.75 5.06 2.51
CA PRO A 195 25.41 5.89 1.50
C PRO A 195 25.50 7.38 1.88
N THR A 196 26.50 8.08 1.34
CA THR A 196 26.68 9.52 1.59
C THR A 196 25.67 10.36 0.83
N LEU A 197 25.34 11.54 1.35
CA LEU A 197 24.43 12.49 0.70
C LEU A 197 24.90 12.90 -0.70
N ASP A 198 26.20 13.04 -0.92
CA ASP A 198 26.73 13.44 -2.23
C ASP A 198 26.50 12.35 -3.28
N TYR A 199 26.69 11.07 -2.92
CA TYR A 199 26.32 9.96 -3.80
C TYR A 199 24.82 9.96 -4.11
N LEU A 200 23.96 10.18 -3.10
CA LEU A 200 22.50 10.14 -3.27
C LEU A 200 21.96 11.31 -4.10
N LYS A 201 22.65 12.45 -4.18
CA LYS A 201 22.27 13.58 -5.07
C LYS A 201 22.39 13.23 -6.55
N GLU A 202 23.28 12.30 -6.91
CA GLU A 202 23.51 11.89 -8.29
C GLU A 202 22.46 10.89 -8.80
N ILE A 203 21.69 10.28 -7.89
CA ILE A 203 20.65 9.31 -8.25
C ILE A 203 19.51 10.02 -8.98
N LYS A 204 19.33 9.64 -10.24
CA LYS A 204 18.21 10.07 -11.08
C LYS A 204 17.17 8.97 -11.15
N GLY A 205 15.90 9.37 -11.22
CA GLY A 205 14.78 8.46 -11.22
C GLY A 205 13.46 9.22 -11.27
N TYR A 206 12.37 8.48 -11.17
CA TYR A 206 11.04 9.07 -11.18
C TYR A 206 10.66 9.53 -9.77
N ARG A 207 10.44 10.83 -9.60
CA ARG A 207 9.94 11.38 -8.34
C ARG A 207 8.42 11.22 -8.32
N VAL A 208 7.94 10.41 -7.38
CA VAL A 208 6.50 10.17 -7.20
C VAL A 208 5.91 11.29 -6.33
N ALA A 209 4.72 11.77 -6.66
CA ALA A 209 3.97 12.73 -5.84
C ALA A 209 3.71 12.19 -4.42
N GLY A 210 3.55 13.09 -3.46
CA GLY A 210 3.00 12.75 -2.13
C GLY A 210 1.57 12.23 -2.25
N LEU A 211 1.11 11.52 -1.22
CA LEU A 211 -0.26 11.01 -1.17
C LEU A 211 -1.02 11.62 0.01
N SER A 212 -2.16 12.25 -0.29
CA SER A 212 -2.99 12.88 0.72
C SER A 212 -3.90 11.88 1.42
N SER A 213 -3.76 11.73 2.74
CA SER A 213 -4.73 10.96 3.56
C SER A 213 -5.86 11.82 4.12
N LYS A 214 -6.04 13.05 3.60
CA LYS A 214 -7.00 14.01 4.16
C LYS A 214 -8.40 13.42 4.28
N LYS A 215 -8.88 12.72 3.26
CA LYS A 215 -10.22 12.09 3.28
C LYS A 215 -10.37 11.06 4.41
N LEU A 216 -9.33 10.25 4.66
CA LEU A 216 -9.33 9.26 5.74
C LEU A 216 -9.29 9.92 7.13
N LEU A 217 -8.51 11.00 7.27
CA LEU A 217 -8.42 11.79 8.51
C LEU A 217 -9.72 12.55 8.80
N ASP A 218 -10.32 13.16 7.78
CA ASP A 218 -11.60 13.88 7.88
C ASP A 218 -12.76 12.92 8.23
N ALA A 219 -12.65 11.63 7.86
CA ALA A 219 -13.58 10.59 8.30
C ALA A 219 -13.43 10.25 9.80
N GLY A 220 -12.33 10.64 10.44
CA GLY A 220 -12.09 10.46 11.88
C GLY A 220 -11.00 9.43 12.23
N PHE A 221 -10.33 8.83 11.24
CA PHE A 221 -9.21 7.93 11.51
C PHE A 221 -8.01 8.67 12.09
N LYS A 222 -7.24 7.99 12.95
CA LYS A 222 -6.02 8.53 13.57
C LYS A 222 -4.88 7.52 13.47
N TYR A 223 -3.78 7.94 12.85
CA TYR A 223 -2.52 7.21 12.85
C TYR A 223 -1.94 7.13 14.27
N LYS A 224 -1.32 6.00 14.61
CA LYS A 224 -0.66 5.78 15.90
C LYS A 224 0.85 5.74 15.80
N TYR A 225 1.39 5.38 14.64
CA TYR A 225 2.81 5.08 14.47
C TYR A 225 3.45 6.04 13.49
N GLY A 226 4.68 6.46 13.80
CA GLY A 226 5.49 7.32 12.98
C GLY A 226 6.63 6.57 12.30
N LEU A 227 7.58 7.34 11.78
CA LEU A 227 8.74 6.83 11.05
C LEU A 227 9.61 5.91 11.93
N ASN A 228 9.80 6.25 13.20
CA ASN A 228 10.61 5.48 14.13
C ASN A 228 10.09 4.05 14.30
N GLU A 229 8.80 3.91 14.62
CA GLU A 229 8.18 2.61 14.89
C GLU A 229 8.13 1.73 13.64
N MET A 230 7.94 2.34 12.47
CA MET A 230 8.00 1.65 11.17
C MET A 230 9.38 0.98 10.95
N PHE A 231 10.46 1.74 11.10
CA PHE A 231 11.80 1.22 10.82
C PHE A 231 12.32 0.31 11.93
N ASP A 232 12.08 0.64 13.20
CA ASP A 232 12.49 -0.20 14.33
C ASP A 232 11.85 -1.57 14.25
N GLY A 233 10.53 -1.63 14.07
CA GLY A 233 9.81 -2.89 13.98
C GLY A 233 10.21 -3.72 12.77
N ALA A 234 10.47 -3.09 11.63
CA ALA A 234 10.94 -3.77 10.42
C ALA A 234 12.35 -4.35 10.59
N ILE A 235 13.32 -3.54 11.06
CA ILE A 235 14.72 -3.95 11.23
C ILE A 235 14.84 -5.04 12.30
N GLN A 236 14.17 -4.88 13.44
CA GLN A 236 14.17 -5.88 14.50
C GLN A 236 13.65 -7.23 13.98
N CYS A 237 12.53 -7.21 13.25
CA CYS A 237 11.95 -8.42 12.68
C CYS A 237 12.87 -9.08 11.62
N CYS A 238 13.57 -8.27 10.83
CA CYS A 238 14.58 -8.76 9.90
C CYS A 238 15.76 -9.43 10.61
N LYS A 239 16.28 -8.84 11.69
CA LYS A 239 17.36 -9.43 12.52
C LYS A 239 16.91 -10.77 13.12
N GLU A 240 15.72 -10.83 13.72
CA GLU A 240 15.17 -12.05 14.33
C GLU A 240 14.96 -13.19 13.32
N LYS A 241 14.65 -12.85 12.07
CA LYS A 241 14.39 -13.83 11.00
C LYS A 241 15.63 -14.11 10.13
N GLY A 242 16.78 -13.52 10.44
CA GLY A 242 18.05 -13.74 9.73
C GLY A 242 18.10 -13.11 8.33
N PHE A 243 17.36 -12.02 8.10
CA PHE A 243 17.46 -11.21 6.87
C PHE A 243 18.46 -10.06 6.98
N LEU A 244 18.86 -9.70 8.21
CA LEU A 244 19.89 -8.72 8.56
C LEU A 244 20.84 -9.30 9.61
#